data_AF-A0A946YZ99-F1
#
_entry.id   AF-A0A946YZ99-F1
#
_cell.length_a   1.000
_cell.length_b   1.000
_cell.length_c   1.000
_cell.angle_alpha   90.00
_cell.angle_beta   90.00
_cell.angle_gamma   90.00
#
_symmetry.space_group_name_H-M   'P 1'
#
loop_
_entity.id
_entity.type
_entity.pdbx_description
1 polymer ?
#
loop_
_entity_poly.entity_id
_entity_poly.type
_entity_poly.pdbx_seq_one_letter_code
_entity_poly.pdbx_strand_id
1 'polypeptide(L)'
;MTILAVSTPTGGVLGAVAPLGLLAAGGPTRLLVDLDPDGPRYRGSGSLAEMVEQGPTAADLRPTRRGAAVLANGGIGLADAFEVVKALIAGWPQVVLRVPTSAGELSDLVPTPVVSVHPLLDIELFAAPQGLTVYQRMSRSRHTRVSGLVLPVPNATCWSRLLSGSFPAGDRWIRAWRMVWKTQWV
;
A
#
# COMPACT_ATOMS: atom_id res chain seq x y z
N MET A 1 2.56 16.28 5.50
CA MET A 1 2.73 15.23 4.48
C MET A 1 3.10 13.96 5.22
N THR A 2 2.45 12.82 4.92
CA THR A 2 2.75 11.54 5.58
C THR A 2 2.86 10.45 4.53
N ILE A 3 3.96 9.71 4.54
CA ILE A 3 4.26 8.65 3.58
C ILE A 3 4.39 7.35 4.35
N LEU A 4 3.85 6.26 3.79
CA LEU A 4 4.18 4.90 4.23
C LEU A 4 4.45 4.04 3.00
N ALA A 5 5.55 3.30 3.02
CA ALA A 5 5.76 2.22 2.07
C ALA A 5 5.18 0.92 2.64
N VAL A 6 4.67 0.05 1.78
CA VAL A 6 4.09 -1.23 2.17
C VAL A 6 4.58 -2.35 1.26
N SER A 7 5.08 -3.41 1.87
CA SER A 7 5.51 -4.64 1.18
C SER A 7 4.68 -5.81 1.66
N THR A 8 4.40 -6.74 0.76
CA THR A 8 3.74 -8.03 1.06
C THR A 8 4.59 -9.16 0.52
N PRO A 9 5.55 -9.68 1.29
CA PRO A 9 6.55 -10.61 0.75
C PRO A 9 5.96 -11.94 0.23
N THR A 10 4.79 -12.34 0.73
CA THR A 10 4.10 -13.54 0.25
C THR A 10 3.30 -13.31 -1.04
N GLY A 11 3.20 -12.07 -1.51
CA GLY A 11 2.51 -11.69 -2.74
C GLY A 11 1.00 -12.01 -2.76
N GLY A 12 0.50 -12.31 -3.97
CA GLY A 12 -0.89 -12.70 -4.23
C GLY A 12 -1.91 -11.60 -3.98
N VAL A 13 -3.15 -11.99 -3.65
CA VAL A 13 -4.26 -11.04 -3.39
C VAL A 13 -3.92 -10.07 -2.27
N LEU A 14 -3.18 -10.51 -1.25
CA LEU A 14 -2.77 -9.64 -0.14
C LEU A 14 -1.93 -8.46 -0.64
N GLY A 15 -1.04 -8.69 -1.60
CA GLY A 15 -0.24 -7.64 -2.22
C GLY A 15 -1.01 -6.60 -3.02
N ALA A 16 -2.21 -6.95 -3.50
CA ALA A 16 -3.11 -6.00 -4.14
C ALA A 16 -3.98 -5.25 -3.12
N VAL A 17 -4.49 -5.94 -2.09
CA VAL A 17 -5.50 -5.36 -1.20
C VAL A 17 -4.93 -4.65 0.03
N ALA A 18 -3.77 -5.06 0.55
CA ALA A 18 -3.16 -4.43 1.73
C ALA A 18 -2.84 -2.93 1.51
N PRO A 19 -2.20 -2.53 0.39
CA PRO A 19 -1.96 -1.11 0.10
C PRO A 19 -3.27 -0.32 -0.06
N LEU A 20 -4.30 -0.92 -0.66
CA LEU A 20 -5.63 -0.32 -0.77
C LEU A 20 -6.32 -0.17 0.59
N GLY A 21 -6.13 -1.13 1.51
CA GLY A 21 -6.63 -1.04 2.89
C GLY A 21 -5.96 0.07 3.68
N LEU A 22 -4.63 0.18 3.57
CA LEU A 22 -3.86 1.26 4.17
C LEU A 22 -4.28 2.63 3.60
N LEU A 23 -4.44 2.72 2.28
CA LEU A 23 -4.99 3.90 1.61
C LEU A 23 -6.39 4.20 2.16
N ALA A 24 -7.32 3.24 2.17
CA ALA A 24 -8.69 3.44 2.62
C ALA A 24 -8.81 4.03 4.05
N ALA A 25 -7.88 3.65 4.92
CA ALA A 25 -7.82 4.07 6.31
C ALA A 25 -7.22 5.46 6.54
N GLY A 26 -6.63 6.04 5.49
CA GLY A 26 -5.96 7.33 5.51
C GLY A 26 -6.88 8.54 5.68
N GLY A 27 -6.27 9.73 5.58
CA GLY A 27 -6.93 11.03 5.63
C GLY A 27 -7.87 11.31 4.45
N PRO A 28 -8.48 12.49 4.36
CA PRO A 28 -9.50 12.80 3.35
C PRO A 28 -8.96 12.84 1.92
N THR A 29 -7.66 13.08 1.74
CA THR A 29 -7.00 13.20 0.44
C THR A 29 -5.71 12.43 0.45
N ARG A 30 -5.57 11.47 -0.46
CA ARG A 30 -4.53 10.43 -0.36
C ARG A 30 -4.30 9.73 -1.70
N LEU A 31 -3.06 9.29 -1.91
CA LEU A 31 -2.61 8.61 -3.13
C LEU A 31 -1.98 7.27 -2.78
N LEU A 32 -2.27 6.24 -3.57
CA LEU A 32 -1.45 5.04 -3.67
C LEU A 32 -0.66 5.10 -4.97
N VAL A 33 0.66 4.95 -4.88
CA VAL A 33 1.54 4.77 -6.03
C VAL A 33 2.06 3.34 -6.01
N ASP A 34 1.85 2.62 -7.09
CA ASP A 34 2.40 1.29 -7.27
C ASP A 34 3.81 1.36 -7.88
N LEU A 35 4.81 0.89 -7.15
CA LEU A 35 6.22 0.91 -7.56
C LEU A 35 6.72 -0.46 -8.04
N ASP A 36 5.82 -1.45 -8.11
CA ASP A 36 6.14 -2.80 -8.57
C ASP A 36 5.69 -2.95 -10.04
N PRO A 37 6.62 -3.17 -10.98
CA PRO A 37 6.32 -3.33 -12.41
C PRO A 37 5.33 -4.45 -12.71
N ASP A 38 5.36 -5.52 -11.89
CA ASP A 38 4.49 -6.69 -12.02
C ASP A 38 3.21 -6.54 -11.18
N GLY A 39 2.89 -5.29 -10.80
CA GLY A 39 1.77 -4.96 -9.97
C GLY A 39 0.40 -5.25 -10.57
N PRO A 40 -0.65 -5.33 -9.73
CA PRO A 40 -2.00 -5.54 -10.20
C PRO A 40 -2.44 -4.37 -11.09
N ARG A 41 -3.30 -4.66 -12.07
CA ARG A 41 -3.95 -3.64 -12.89
C ARG A 41 -5.05 -2.94 -12.08
N TYR A 42 -4.66 -2.04 -11.18
CA TYR A 42 -5.61 -1.19 -10.47
C TYR A 42 -6.46 -0.38 -11.47
N ARG A 43 -7.71 -0.13 -11.12
CA ARG A 43 -8.57 0.75 -11.92
C ARG A 43 -8.08 2.19 -11.81
N GLY A 44 -7.90 2.84 -12.95
CA GLY A 44 -7.45 4.22 -13.07
C GLY A 44 -7.50 4.66 -14.53
N SER A 45 -7.34 5.96 -14.77
CA SER A 45 -7.30 6.56 -16.11
C SER A 45 -5.91 6.59 -16.74
N GLY A 46 -4.88 6.14 -16.01
CA GLY A 46 -3.51 6.07 -16.50
C GLY A 46 -2.57 5.37 -15.51
N SER A 47 -1.30 5.35 -15.85
CA SER A 47 -0.22 4.67 -15.13
C SER A 47 0.98 5.57 -14.86
N LEU A 48 1.85 5.15 -13.94
CA LEU A 48 3.11 5.82 -13.66
C LEU A 48 4.03 5.82 -14.89
N ALA A 49 4.03 4.71 -15.65
CA ALA A 49 4.76 4.60 -16.91
C ALA A 49 4.32 5.68 -17.93
N GLU A 50 3.01 5.79 -18.19
CA GLU A 50 2.47 6.83 -19.10
C GLU A 50 2.76 8.24 -18.59
N MET A 51 2.71 8.47 -17.28
CA MET A 51 3.01 9.77 -16.68
C MET A 51 4.48 10.16 -16.84
N VAL A 52 5.39 9.21 -16.75
CA VAL A 52 6.83 9.45 -16.99
C VAL A 52 7.08 9.72 -18.47
N GLU A 53 6.44 8.97 -19.36
CA GLU A 53 6.58 9.16 -20.81
C GLU A 53 6.04 10.53 -21.27
N GLN A 54 4.86 10.92 -20.80
CA GLN A 54 4.15 12.13 -21.25
C GLN A 54 4.57 13.39 -20.46
N GLY A 55 5.18 13.21 -19.30
CA GLY A 55 5.45 14.25 -18.33
C GLY A 55 4.22 14.54 -17.44
N PRO A 56 4.39 14.69 -16.12
CA PRO A 56 3.28 14.93 -15.20
C PRO A 56 2.71 16.34 -15.37
N THR A 57 1.38 16.45 -15.33
CA THR A 57 0.71 17.75 -15.29
C THR A 57 0.58 18.26 -13.85
N ALA A 58 0.26 19.54 -13.68
CA ALA A 58 -0.01 20.10 -12.36
C ALA A 58 -1.18 19.40 -11.62
N ALA A 59 -2.16 18.86 -12.37
CA ALA A 59 -3.31 18.16 -11.82
C ALA A 59 -2.98 16.72 -11.38
N ASP A 60 -1.92 16.12 -11.92
CA ASP A 60 -1.44 14.81 -11.49
C ASP A 60 -0.66 14.92 -10.17
N LEU A 61 0.17 15.96 -10.08
CA LEU A 61 1.06 16.17 -8.94
C LEU A 61 0.33 16.67 -7.71
N ARG A 62 -0.85 17.28 -7.85
CA ARG A 62 -1.61 17.84 -6.72
C ARG A 62 -3.08 17.44 -6.80
N PRO A 63 -3.69 17.04 -5.67
CA PRO A 63 -5.08 16.66 -5.65
C PRO A 63 -5.99 17.85 -5.99
N THR A 64 -6.83 17.69 -7.01
CA THR A 64 -7.86 18.67 -7.39
C THR A 64 -9.15 18.54 -6.57
N ARG A 65 -9.35 17.39 -5.91
CA ARG A 65 -10.51 17.08 -5.06
C ARG A 65 -10.12 16.19 -3.90
N ARG A 66 -10.98 16.14 -2.87
CA ARG A 66 -10.86 15.16 -1.79
C ARG A 66 -11.17 13.76 -2.30
N GLY A 67 -10.50 12.76 -1.73
CA GLY A 67 -10.69 11.36 -2.06
C GLY A 67 -9.39 10.55 -2.10
N ALA A 68 -9.54 9.29 -2.49
CA ALA A 68 -8.43 8.38 -2.76
C ALA A 68 -8.15 8.33 -4.26
N ALA A 69 -6.89 8.37 -4.63
CA ALA A 69 -6.40 8.09 -5.97
C ALA A 69 -5.45 6.89 -5.95
N VAL A 70 -5.41 6.14 -7.04
CA VAL A 70 -4.51 5.02 -7.25
C VAL A 70 -3.83 5.19 -8.59
N LEU A 71 -2.50 5.17 -8.59
CA LEU A 71 -1.66 5.19 -9.76
C LEU A 71 -1.00 3.82 -9.91
N ALA A 72 -1.45 3.06 -10.92
CA ALA A 72 -0.85 1.77 -11.26
C ALA A 72 0.55 1.98 -11.86
N ASN A 73 1.43 0.99 -11.74
CA ASN A 73 2.81 1.13 -12.19
C ASN A 73 2.91 1.26 -13.73
N GLY A 74 2.37 0.29 -14.46
CA GLY A 74 2.43 0.27 -15.93
C GLY A 74 3.69 -0.38 -16.53
N GLY A 75 4.53 -1.03 -15.73
CA GLY A 75 5.73 -1.75 -16.18
C GLY A 75 7.03 -0.93 -16.14
N ILE A 76 7.03 0.22 -15.46
CA ILE A 76 8.21 1.09 -15.35
C ILE A 76 9.04 0.76 -14.11
N GLY A 77 10.37 0.76 -14.29
CA GLY A 77 11.33 0.62 -13.21
C GLY A 77 11.35 1.84 -12.28
N LEU A 78 11.70 1.63 -11.02
CA LEU A 78 11.70 2.70 -10.02
C LEU A 78 12.71 3.82 -10.34
N ALA A 79 13.88 3.48 -10.87
CA ALA A 79 14.90 4.46 -11.22
C ALA A 79 14.37 5.49 -12.22
N ASP A 80 13.67 5.04 -13.26
CA ASP A 80 13.09 5.90 -14.29
C ASP A 80 11.93 6.74 -13.75
N ALA A 81 11.18 6.19 -12.79
CA ALA A 81 10.04 6.87 -12.18
C ALA A 81 10.41 7.81 -11.01
N PHE A 82 11.67 7.84 -10.57
CA PHE A 82 12.09 8.44 -9.31
C PHE A 82 11.66 9.90 -9.15
N GLU A 83 11.95 10.76 -10.15
CA GLU A 83 11.62 12.18 -10.07
C GLU A 83 10.10 12.43 -10.08
N VAL A 84 9.33 11.62 -10.81
CA VAL A 84 7.85 11.70 -10.80
C VAL A 84 7.30 11.27 -9.44
N VAL A 85 7.79 10.16 -8.86
CA VAL A 85 7.39 9.69 -7.53
C VAL A 85 7.72 10.73 -6.47
N LYS A 86 8.90 11.35 -6.53
CA LYS A 86 9.31 12.43 -5.63
C LYS A 86 8.39 13.65 -5.75
N ALA A 87 8.01 14.03 -6.96
CA ALA A 87 7.06 15.12 -7.18
C ALA A 87 5.65 14.81 -6.66
N LEU A 88 5.16 13.57 -6.87
CA LEU A 88 3.89 13.09 -6.32
C LEU A 88 3.89 13.12 -4.79
N ILE A 89 4.98 12.63 -4.18
CA ILE A 89 5.16 12.68 -2.73
C ILE A 89 5.05 14.12 -2.24
N ALA A 90 5.79 15.06 -2.83
CA ALA A 90 5.80 16.46 -2.42
C ALA A 90 4.43 17.16 -2.57
N GLY A 91 3.62 16.76 -3.55
CA GLY A 91 2.35 17.40 -3.86
C GLY A 91 1.11 16.81 -3.15
N TRP A 92 1.19 15.57 -2.66
CA TRP A 92 0.06 14.88 -2.03
C TRP A 92 0.13 14.90 -0.49
N PRO A 93 -0.98 15.17 0.22
CA PRO A 93 -0.98 15.24 1.69
C PRO A 93 -0.60 13.92 2.37
N GLN A 94 -0.99 12.80 1.76
CA GLN A 94 -0.73 11.47 2.26
C GLN A 94 -0.49 10.50 1.10
N VAL A 95 0.58 9.71 1.18
CA VAL A 95 0.99 8.79 0.11
C VAL A 95 1.25 7.41 0.68
N VAL A 96 0.72 6.39 0.00
CA VAL A 96 1.08 4.98 0.19
C VAL A 96 1.91 4.56 -1.00
N LEU A 97 3.07 3.97 -0.76
CA LEU A 97 3.91 3.38 -1.80
C LEU A 97 3.79 1.86 -1.70
N ARG A 98 3.21 1.20 -2.70
CA ARG A 98 3.29 -0.26 -2.80
C ARG A 98 4.65 -0.60 -3.38
N VAL A 99 5.48 -1.29 -2.61
CA VAL A 99 6.81 -1.67 -3.04
C VAL A 99 6.87 -3.15 -3.43
N PRO A 100 7.70 -3.52 -4.42
CA PRO A 100 7.94 -4.93 -4.76
C PRO A 100 8.50 -5.72 -3.58
N THR A 101 8.32 -7.04 -3.65
CA THR A 101 8.78 -7.99 -2.61
C THR A 101 10.31 -8.05 -2.51
N SER A 102 11.00 -7.94 -3.64
CA SER A 102 12.46 -7.91 -3.75
C SER A 102 12.98 -6.49 -3.50
N ALA A 103 12.80 -5.99 -2.28
CA ALA A 103 13.05 -4.59 -1.93
C ALA A 103 14.50 -4.23 -1.58
N GLY A 104 15.46 -5.08 -1.94
CA GLY A 104 16.89 -4.86 -1.61
C GLY A 104 17.46 -3.54 -2.12
N GLU A 105 16.82 -2.92 -3.14
CA GLU A 105 17.26 -1.68 -3.79
C GLU A 105 16.40 -0.45 -3.42
N LEU A 106 15.41 -0.61 -2.52
CA LEU A 106 14.43 0.45 -2.23
C LEU A 106 14.84 1.39 -1.10
N SER A 107 15.80 1.01 -0.24
CA SER A 107 16.20 1.80 0.93
C SER A 107 16.70 3.20 0.58
N ASP A 108 17.33 3.33 -0.58
CA ASP A 108 17.97 4.58 -1.00
C ASP A 108 17.00 5.47 -1.79
N LEU A 109 15.97 4.87 -2.38
CA LEU A 109 15.00 5.54 -3.24
C LEU A 109 13.68 5.88 -2.53
N VAL A 110 13.38 5.20 -1.42
CA VAL A 110 12.17 5.42 -0.62
C VAL A 110 12.57 5.89 0.78
N PRO A 111 12.47 7.20 1.10
CA PRO A 111 12.95 7.78 2.36
C PRO A 111 12.01 7.52 3.55
N THR A 112 11.26 6.41 3.53
CA THR A 112 10.24 6.09 4.54
C THR A 112 10.33 4.63 4.94
N PRO A 113 10.04 4.29 6.21
CA PRO A 113 9.97 2.91 6.66
C PRO A 113 9.02 2.08 5.80
N VAL A 114 9.43 0.84 5.52
CA VAL A 114 8.61 -0.14 4.79
C VAL A 114 7.82 -0.97 5.80
N VAL A 115 6.50 -0.85 5.74
CA VAL A 115 5.58 -1.67 6.52
C VAL A 115 5.43 -3.03 5.85
N SER A 116 5.99 -4.07 6.46
CA SER A 116 5.79 -5.44 6.01
C SER A 116 4.44 -5.98 6.46
N VAL A 117 3.71 -6.59 5.52
CA VAL A 117 2.38 -7.18 5.74
C VAL A 117 2.43 -8.67 5.42
N HIS A 118 2.21 -9.50 6.43
CA HIS A 118 2.28 -10.96 6.32
C HIS A 118 0.92 -11.60 6.60
N PRO A 119 0.54 -12.69 5.91
CA PRO A 119 -0.58 -13.50 6.35
C PRO A 119 -0.24 -14.13 7.70
N LEU A 120 -1.17 -14.02 8.66
CA LEU A 120 -1.11 -14.77 9.90
C LEU A 120 -1.67 -16.16 9.65
N LEU A 121 -0.76 -17.13 9.55
CA LEU A 121 -1.07 -18.54 9.35
C LEU A 121 -0.92 -19.29 10.68
N ASP A 122 -1.76 -20.32 10.87
CA ASP A 122 -1.72 -21.20 12.04
C ASP A 122 -0.52 -22.18 12.00
N ILE A 123 0.34 -22.06 10.99
CA ILE A 123 1.51 -22.91 10.73
C ILE A 123 2.74 -22.05 10.47
N GLU A 124 3.88 -22.41 11.07
CA GLU A 124 5.17 -21.74 10.86
C GLU A 124 5.77 -22.14 9.51
N LEU A 125 5.24 -21.55 8.43
CA LEU A 125 5.76 -21.75 7.07
C LEU A 125 6.86 -20.77 6.69
N PHE A 126 7.00 -19.66 7.43
CA PHE A 126 7.89 -18.57 7.10
C PHE A 126 8.71 -18.18 8.31
N ALA A 127 9.96 -17.76 8.07
CA ALA A 127 10.76 -17.13 9.12
C ALA A 127 10.01 -15.92 9.68
N ALA A 128 10.04 -15.77 11.01
CA ALA A 128 9.44 -14.62 11.65
C ALA A 128 10.08 -13.33 11.09
N PRO A 129 9.29 -12.37 10.60
CA PRO A 129 9.83 -11.12 10.09
C PRO A 129 10.57 -10.37 11.21
N GLN A 130 11.69 -9.73 10.85
CA GLN A 130 12.44 -8.90 11.78
C GLN A 130 11.73 -7.56 11.98
N GLY A 131 11.58 -7.13 13.24
CA GLY A 131 10.99 -5.85 13.58
C GLY A 131 9.46 -5.84 13.61
N LEU A 132 8.90 -4.63 13.71
CA LEU A 132 7.45 -4.45 13.83
C LEU A 132 6.77 -4.81 12.51
N THR A 133 5.75 -5.66 12.58
CA THR A 133 5.07 -6.20 11.39
C THR A 133 3.56 -6.07 11.50
N VAL A 134 2.89 -5.92 10.36
CA VAL A 134 1.43 -6.05 10.26
C VAL A 134 1.08 -7.47 9.84
N TYR A 135 0.25 -8.13 10.65
CA TYR A 135 -0.24 -9.47 10.40
C TYR A 135 -1.69 -9.42 9.94
N GLN A 136 -1.96 -9.93 8.74
CA GLN A 136 -3.29 -10.11 8.21
C GLN A 136 -3.86 -11.45 8.69
N ARG A 137 -4.84 -11.42 9.59
CA ARG A 137 -5.54 -12.64 9.98
C ARG A 137 -6.33 -13.24 8.81
N MET A 138 -6.09 -14.51 8.49
CA MET A 138 -6.77 -15.21 7.38
C MET A 138 -7.98 -16.04 7.85
N SER A 139 -8.00 -16.49 9.11
CA SER A 139 -9.06 -17.33 9.69
C SER A 139 -9.52 -16.84 11.07
N ARG A 140 -10.69 -17.27 11.55
CA ARG A 140 -11.18 -16.95 12.91
C ARG A 140 -10.55 -17.80 14.02
N SER A 141 -9.65 -18.72 13.68
CA SER A 141 -8.97 -19.61 14.62
C SER A 141 -8.23 -18.83 15.71
N ARG A 142 -7.95 -19.47 16.85
CA ARG A 142 -7.08 -18.89 17.88
C ARG A 142 -5.64 -18.96 17.36
N HIS A 143 -5.02 -17.79 17.22
CA HIS A 143 -3.67 -17.64 16.69
C HIS A 143 -2.63 -17.57 17.81
N THR A 144 -1.41 -17.99 17.50
CA THR A 144 -0.21 -17.78 18.31
C THR A 144 -0.01 -16.28 18.58
N ARG A 145 0.49 -15.92 19.77
CA ARG A 145 0.83 -14.54 20.09
C ARG A 145 1.99 -14.10 19.21
N VAL A 146 1.73 -13.14 18.31
CA VAL A 146 2.76 -12.52 17.47
C VAL A 146 3.12 -11.14 18.03
N SER A 147 4.39 -10.76 17.86
CA SER A 147 4.85 -9.38 18.10
C SER A 147 4.53 -8.55 16.86
N GLY A 148 3.43 -7.78 16.90
CA GLY A 148 3.00 -6.96 15.77
C GLY A 148 1.55 -6.51 15.84
N LEU A 149 1.14 -5.71 14.85
CA LEU A 149 -0.26 -5.30 14.69
C LEU A 149 -1.03 -6.40 13.97
N VAL A 150 -2.10 -6.91 14.57
CA VAL A 150 -2.94 -7.94 13.93
C VAL A 150 -4.23 -7.33 13.40
N LEU A 151 -4.40 -7.36 12.08
CA LEU A 151 -5.63 -6.95 11.41
C LEU A 151 -6.71 -8.04 11.57
N PRO A 152 -8.00 -7.68 11.64
CA PRO A 152 -9.08 -8.64 11.70
C PRO A 152 -9.21 -9.43 10.39
N VAL A 153 -9.99 -10.52 10.42
CA VAL A 153 -10.35 -11.27 9.20
C VAL A 153 -11.01 -10.31 8.19
N PRO A 154 -10.57 -10.30 6.94
CA PRO A 154 -11.08 -9.39 5.93
C PRO A 154 -12.50 -9.79 5.52
N ASN A 155 -13.30 -8.79 5.17
CA ASN A 155 -14.59 -9.00 4.55
C ASN A 155 -14.40 -9.14 3.04
N ALA A 156 -14.82 -10.26 2.43
CA ALA A 156 -14.70 -10.49 0.99
C ALA A 156 -15.38 -9.37 0.16
N THR A 157 -16.51 -8.85 0.62
CA THR A 157 -17.19 -7.71 0.00
C THR A 157 -16.35 -6.45 0.08
N CYS A 158 -15.63 -6.22 1.18
CA CYS A 158 -14.73 -5.09 1.30
C CYS A 158 -13.57 -5.20 0.29
N TRP A 159 -12.95 -6.37 0.16
CA TRP A 159 -11.88 -6.60 -0.80
C TRP A 159 -12.33 -6.43 -2.24
N SER A 160 -13.47 -7.03 -2.61
CA SER A 160 -14.06 -6.86 -3.94
C SER A 160 -14.30 -5.38 -4.26
N ARG A 161 -14.84 -4.62 -3.30
CA ARG A 161 -15.06 -3.17 -3.45
C ARG A 161 -13.75 -2.40 -3.62
N LEU A 162 -12.71 -2.71 -2.84
CA LEU A 162 -11.41 -2.05 -2.96
C LEU A 162 -10.80 -2.30 -4.34
N LEU A 163 -10.78 -3.55 -4.79
CA LEU A 163 -10.27 -3.93 -6.12
C LEU A 163 -11.10 -3.28 -7.25
N SER A 164 -12.38 -3.01 -7.01
CA SER A 164 -13.24 -2.30 -7.94
C SER A 164 -13.10 -0.76 -7.89
N GLY A 165 -12.24 -0.22 -7.01
CA GLY A 165 -12.00 1.22 -6.84
C GLY A 165 -12.92 1.93 -5.84
N SER A 166 -13.68 1.18 -5.02
CA SER A 166 -14.58 1.70 -3.98
C SER A 166 -13.97 1.56 -2.59
N PHE A 167 -14.04 2.62 -1.77
CA PHE A 167 -13.41 2.68 -0.45
C PHE A 167 -14.46 2.72 0.69
N PRO A 168 -14.90 1.56 1.21
CA PRO A 168 -15.96 1.49 2.23
C PRO A 168 -15.46 1.88 3.63
N ALA A 169 -15.49 3.19 3.97
CA ALA A 169 -14.91 3.75 5.19
C ALA A 169 -15.42 3.15 6.53
N GLY A 170 -16.61 2.53 6.56
CA GLY A 170 -17.20 1.92 7.76
C GLY A 170 -16.71 0.50 8.08
N ASP A 171 -16.02 -0.16 7.15
CA ASP A 171 -15.61 -1.56 7.31
C ASP A 171 -14.63 -1.74 8.49
N ARG A 172 -14.81 -2.80 9.27
CA ARG A 172 -13.98 -3.09 10.45
C ARG A 172 -12.52 -3.32 10.06
N TRP A 173 -12.28 -3.96 8.92
CA TRP A 173 -10.95 -4.24 8.40
C TRP A 173 -10.23 -2.94 8.04
N ILE A 174 -10.89 -2.05 7.29
CA ILE A 174 -10.36 -0.71 6.97
C ILE A 174 -10.08 0.11 8.23
N ARG A 175 -10.97 0.07 9.23
CA ARG A 175 -10.74 0.81 10.48
C ARG A 175 -9.52 0.34 11.24
N ALA A 176 -9.19 -0.95 11.19
CA ALA A 176 -8.02 -1.51 11.89
C ALA A 176 -6.69 -0.96 11.31
N TRP A 177 -6.64 -0.72 10.00
CA TRP A 177 -5.49 -0.11 9.34
C TRP A 177 -5.13 1.29 9.85
N ARG A 178 -6.05 2.02 10.53
CA ARG A 178 -5.74 3.32 11.13
C ARG A 178 -4.65 3.24 12.19
N MET A 179 -4.48 2.08 12.84
CA MET A 179 -3.39 1.87 13.79
C MET A 179 -2.03 1.91 13.09
N VAL A 180 -1.93 1.41 11.86
CA VAL A 180 -0.70 1.45 11.06
C VAL A 180 -0.23 2.90 10.82
N TRP A 181 -1.16 3.82 10.56
CA TRP A 181 -0.85 5.26 10.43
C TRP A 181 -0.44 5.94 11.75
N LYS A 182 -0.80 5.37 12.90
CA LYS A 182 -0.48 5.93 14.23
C LYS A 182 0.79 5.34 14.83
N THR A 183 1.26 4.24 14.26
CA THR A 183 2.45 3.54 14.70
C THR A 183 3.69 4.26 14.18
N GLN A 184 4.70 4.39 15.05
CA GLN A 184 6.02 4.84 14.67
C GLN A 184 6.80 3.64 14.13
N TRP A 185 7.01 3.65 12.81
CA TRP A 185 7.83 2.66 12.11
C TRP A 185 9.29 3.14 12.13
N VAL A 186 10.21 2.21 12.37
CA VAL A 186 11.67 2.42 12.46
C VAL A 186 12.38 1.41 11.60
#